data_AF-B4ESM9-F1
#
_entry.id   AF-B4ESM9-F1
#
_cell.length_a   1.000
_cell.length_b   1.000
_cell.length_c   1.000
_cell.angle_alpha   90.00
_cell.angle_beta   90.00
_cell.angle_gamma   90.00
#
_symmetry.space_group_name_H-M   'P 1'
#
loop_
_entity.id
_entity.type
_entity.pdbx_description
1 polymer ?
#
loop_
_entity_poly.entity_id
_entity_poly.type
_entity_poly.pdbx_seq_one_letter_code
_entity_poly.pdbx_strand_id
1 'polypeptide(L)'
;MKYGKLYAVIAMVGIIVGSYWVINWQANRINSLTDINKKLAVALEEQKSINTDYQARIMRLNQLDIQYTQELANAKNEISHLRDISERHPERVYIKAECPKVKTTPSTSLAYATTARPTDTAIRNYWLLRERIAESEQMIKGLQDYIKQECME
;
A
#
# COMPACT_ATOMS: atom_id res chain seq x y z
N MET A 1 -27.14 -36.17 -79.24
CA MET A 1 -27.37 -36.60 -77.84
C MET A 1 -26.18 -37.29 -77.13
N LYS A 2 -25.07 -37.65 -77.80
CA LYS A 2 -23.94 -38.38 -77.16
C LYS A 2 -23.06 -37.54 -76.21
N TYR A 3 -22.84 -36.26 -76.48
CA TYR A 3 -21.94 -35.41 -75.67
C TYR A 3 -22.58 -34.85 -74.39
N GLY A 4 -23.91 -34.71 -74.34
CA GLY A 4 -24.62 -34.15 -73.17
C GLY A 4 -24.48 -34.99 -71.90
N LYS A 5 -24.42 -36.33 -72.02
CA LYS A 5 -24.20 -37.22 -70.86
C LYS A 5 -22.78 -37.10 -70.29
N LEU A 6 -21.77 -36.87 -71.14
CA LEU A 6 -20.38 -36.67 -70.73
C LEU A 6 -20.19 -35.34 -69.99
N TYR A 7 -20.78 -34.26 -70.49
CA TYR A 7 -20.78 -32.95 -69.81
C TYR A 7 -21.49 -33.01 -68.45
N ALA A 8 -22.60 -33.74 -68.35
CA ALA A 8 -23.32 -33.92 -67.07
C ALA A 8 -22.45 -34.64 -66.01
N VAL A 9 -21.70 -35.66 -66.41
CA VAL A 9 -20.80 -36.38 -65.49
C VAL A 9 -19.62 -35.50 -65.04
N ILE A 10 -19.02 -34.74 -65.95
CA ILE A 10 -17.92 -33.82 -65.61
C ILE A 10 -18.39 -32.72 -64.65
N ALA A 11 -19.58 -32.16 -64.86
CA ALA A 11 -20.15 -31.15 -63.97
C ALA A 11 -20.40 -31.71 -62.55
N MET A 12 -20.92 -32.93 -62.44
CA MET A 12 -21.13 -33.61 -61.15
C MET A 12 -19.81 -33.83 -60.40
N VAL A 13 -18.75 -34.27 -61.09
CA VAL A 13 -17.43 -34.49 -60.48
C VAL A 13 -16.83 -33.16 -60.01
N GLY A 14 -16.96 -32.08 -60.81
CA GLY A 14 -16.48 -30.74 -60.42
C GLY A 14 -17.16 -30.22 -59.15
N ILE A 15 -18.46 -30.44 -59.00
CA ILE A 15 -19.21 -30.06 -57.80
C ILE A 15 -18.73 -30.87 -56.58
N ILE A 16 -18.50 -32.17 -56.72
CA ILE A 16 -18.03 -33.03 -55.62
C ILE A 16 -16.63 -32.63 -55.17
N VAL A 17 -15.70 -32.40 -56.10
CA VAL A 17 -14.33 -32.00 -55.76
C VAL A 17 -14.31 -30.59 -55.15
N GLY A 18 -15.08 -29.65 -55.72
CA GLY A 18 -15.20 -28.29 -55.19
C GLY A 18 -15.80 -28.26 -53.79
N SER A 19 -16.86 -29.04 -53.54
CA SER A 19 -17.47 -29.14 -52.20
C SER A 19 -16.52 -29.78 -51.18
N TYR A 20 -15.79 -30.83 -51.55
CA TYR A 20 -14.79 -31.44 -50.68
C TYR A 20 -13.68 -30.45 -50.30
N TRP A 21 -13.19 -29.67 -51.26
CA TRP A 21 -12.18 -28.65 -51.03
C TRP A 21 -12.66 -27.56 -50.07
N VAL A 22 -13.90 -27.05 -50.25
CA VAL A 22 -14.49 -26.05 -49.35
C VAL A 22 -14.70 -26.60 -47.94
N ILE A 23 -15.18 -27.84 -47.81
CA ILE A 23 -15.37 -28.50 -46.51
C ILE A 23 -14.04 -28.65 -45.78
N ASN A 24 -12.99 -29.13 -46.47
CA ASN A 24 -11.67 -29.32 -45.87
C ASN A 24 -11.03 -27.97 -45.45
N TRP A 25 -11.19 -26.93 -46.27
CA TRP A 25 -10.72 -25.59 -45.94
C TRP A 25 -11.47 -24.99 -44.74
N GLN A 26 -12.80 -25.13 -44.69
CA GLN A 26 -13.63 -24.73 -43.54
C GLN A 26 -13.21 -25.47 -42.27
N ALA A 27 -13.04 -26.79 -42.34
CA ALA A 27 -12.62 -27.63 -41.22
C ALA A 27 -11.25 -27.20 -40.67
N ASN A 28 -10.28 -26.96 -41.55
CA ASN A 28 -8.96 -26.46 -41.14
C ASN A 28 -9.04 -25.10 -40.45
N ARG A 29 -9.88 -24.17 -40.94
CA ARG A 29 -10.09 -22.89 -40.25
C ARG A 29 -10.71 -23.08 -38.88
N ILE A 30 -11.77 -23.88 -38.76
CA ILE A 30 -12.43 -24.15 -37.48
C ILE A 30 -11.45 -24.77 -36.47
N ASN A 31 -10.63 -25.72 -36.92
CA ASN A 31 -9.61 -26.34 -36.09
C ASN A 31 -8.57 -25.30 -35.62
N SER A 32 -8.10 -24.43 -36.52
CA SER A 32 -7.16 -23.36 -36.14
C SER A 32 -7.75 -22.34 -35.16
N LEU A 33 -9.01 -21.94 -35.37
CA LEU A 33 -9.74 -21.03 -34.47
C LEU A 33 -9.95 -21.66 -33.10
N THR A 34 -10.25 -22.96 -33.07
CA THR A 34 -10.42 -23.71 -31.82
C THR A 34 -9.11 -23.81 -31.05
N ASP A 35 -8.00 -24.08 -31.74
CA ASP A 35 -6.66 -24.13 -31.14
C ASP A 35 -6.24 -22.75 -30.59
N ILE A 36 -6.48 -21.68 -31.36
CA ILE A 36 -6.25 -20.30 -30.91
C ILE A 36 -7.10 -19.97 -29.68
N ASN A 37 -8.40 -20.25 -29.70
CA ASN A 37 -9.28 -20.00 -28.56
C ASN A 37 -8.84 -20.77 -27.30
N LYS A 38 -8.40 -22.03 -27.43
CA LYS A 38 -7.85 -22.79 -26.31
C LYS A 38 -6.58 -22.15 -25.74
N LYS A 39 -5.66 -21.71 -26.61
CA LYS A 39 -4.44 -21.00 -26.20
C LYS A 39 -4.76 -19.68 -25.49
N LEU A 40 -5.72 -18.90 -26.03
CA LEU A 40 -6.16 -17.66 -25.41
C LEU A 40 -6.86 -17.91 -24.06
N ALA A 41 -7.66 -18.97 -23.94
CA ALA A 41 -8.31 -19.32 -22.68
C ALA A 41 -7.27 -19.65 -21.59
N VAL A 42 -6.25 -20.45 -21.92
CA VAL A 42 -5.16 -20.77 -20.98
C VAL A 42 -4.39 -19.50 -20.59
N ALA A 43 -4.02 -18.66 -21.56
CA ALA A 43 -3.31 -17.41 -21.28
C ALA A 43 -4.15 -16.44 -20.43
N LEU A 44 -5.48 -16.41 -20.65
CA LEU A 44 -6.40 -15.60 -19.87
C LEU A 44 -6.54 -16.12 -18.43
N GLU A 45 -6.61 -17.44 -18.24
CA GLU A 45 -6.64 -18.06 -16.91
C GLU A 45 -5.35 -17.79 -16.14
N GLU A 46 -4.19 -17.88 -16.80
CA GLU A 46 -2.89 -17.54 -16.22
C GLU A 46 -2.82 -16.05 -15.83
N GLN A 47 -3.27 -15.15 -16.70
CA GLN A 47 -3.35 -13.72 -16.37
C GLN A 47 -4.30 -13.45 -15.20
N LYS A 48 -5.41 -14.19 -15.12
CA LYS A 48 -6.37 -14.06 -14.03
C LYS A 48 -5.77 -14.51 -12.71
N SER A 49 -5.05 -15.63 -12.68
CA SER A 49 -4.42 -16.12 -11.44
C SER A 49 -3.33 -15.15 -10.95
N ILE A 50 -2.51 -14.64 -11.85
CA ILE A 50 -1.51 -13.61 -11.56
C ILE A 50 -2.18 -12.34 -11.01
N ASN A 51 -3.27 -11.88 -11.64
CA ASN A 51 -3.98 -10.69 -11.18
C ASN A 51 -4.61 -10.89 -9.78
N THR A 52 -5.15 -12.07 -9.49
CA THR A 52 -5.69 -12.37 -8.15
C THR A 52 -4.60 -12.37 -7.07
N ASP A 53 -3.40 -12.86 -7.40
CA ASP A 53 -2.26 -12.82 -6.49
C ASP A 53 -1.82 -11.37 -6.21
N TYR A 54 -1.68 -10.55 -7.25
CA TYR A 54 -1.38 -9.13 -7.09
C TYR A 54 -2.44 -8.38 -6.28
N GLN A 55 -3.72 -8.69 -6.47
CA GLN A 55 -4.80 -8.10 -5.68
C GLN A 55 -4.67 -8.46 -4.19
N ALA A 56 -4.40 -9.73 -3.87
CA ALA A 56 -4.18 -10.16 -2.50
C ALA A 56 -2.96 -9.47 -1.87
N ARG A 57 -1.86 -9.35 -2.62
CA ARG A 57 -0.66 -8.63 -2.20
C ARG A 57 -0.92 -7.16 -1.91
N ILE A 58 -1.56 -6.44 -2.83
CA ILE A 58 -1.93 -5.02 -2.64
C ILE A 58 -2.84 -4.86 -1.41
N MET A 59 -3.78 -5.77 -1.20
CA MET A 59 -4.68 -5.73 -0.06
C MET A 59 -3.92 -5.89 1.27
N ARG A 60 -2.99 -6.85 1.36
CA ARG A 60 -2.13 -7.04 2.54
C ARG A 60 -1.29 -5.79 2.84
N LEU A 61 -0.65 -5.23 1.82
CA LEU A 61 0.17 -4.01 1.96
C LEU A 61 -0.65 -2.78 2.36
N ASN A 62 -1.84 -2.62 1.78
CA ASN A 62 -2.75 -1.53 2.15
C ASN A 62 -3.23 -1.67 3.61
N GLN A 63 -3.49 -2.89 4.07
CA GLN A 63 -3.84 -3.12 5.47
C GLN A 63 -2.69 -2.74 6.41
N LEU A 64 -1.45 -3.07 6.04
CA LEU A 64 -0.27 -2.66 6.80
C LEU A 64 -0.13 -1.13 6.86
N ASP A 65 -0.31 -0.44 5.73
CA ASP A 65 -0.24 1.02 5.64
C ASP A 65 -1.33 1.70 6.51
N ILE A 66 -2.56 1.18 6.46
CA ILE A 66 -3.66 1.67 7.29
C ILE A 66 -3.34 1.52 8.78
N GLN A 67 -2.81 0.36 9.20
CA GLN A 67 -2.46 0.11 10.60
C GLN A 67 -1.45 1.13 11.12
N TYR A 68 -0.32 1.30 10.43
CA TYR A 68 0.72 2.22 10.87
C TYR A 68 0.32 3.69 10.76
N THR A 69 -0.48 4.05 9.76
CA THR A 69 -1.04 5.40 9.65
C THR A 69 -1.99 5.71 10.82
N GLN A 70 -2.82 4.75 11.22
CA GLN A 70 -3.72 4.90 12.36
C GLN A 70 -2.97 4.98 13.68
N GLU A 71 -1.95 4.13 13.89
CA GLU A 71 -1.11 4.19 15.08
C GLU A 71 -0.36 5.53 15.19
N LEU A 72 0.16 6.03 14.07
CA LEU A 72 0.80 7.35 14.02
C LEU A 72 -0.17 8.48 14.37
N ALA A 73 -1.39 8.45 13.81
CA ALA A 73 -2.42 9.43 14.12
C ALA A 73 -2.80 9.41 15.60
N ASN A 74 -2.95 8.21 16.19
CA ASN A 74 -3.22 8.05 17.62
C ASN A 74 -2.09 8.61 18.48
N ALA A 75 -0.83 8.30 18.16
CA ALA A 75 0.33 8.80 18.89
C ALA A 75 0.44 10.33 18.82
N LYS A 76 0.19 10.92 17.64
CA LYS A 76 0.16 12.39 17.47
C LYS A 76 -0.95 13.03 18.29
N ASN A 77 -2.14 12.41 18.33
CA ASN A 77 -3.25 12.89 19.13
C ASN A 77 -2.93 12.84 20.62
N GLU A 78 -2.31 11.75 21.11
CA GLU A 78 -1.85 11.64 22.49
C GLU A 78 -0.81 12.70 22.84
N ILE A 79 0.17 12.93 21.96
CA ILE A 79 1.18 13.99 22.16
C ILE A 79 0.52 15.37 22.24
N SER A 80 -0.44 15.67 21.35
CA SER A 80 -1.16 16.94 21.40
C SER A 80 -1.98 17.09 22.68
N HIS A 81 -2.65 16.02 23.11
CA HIS A 81 -3.41 16.01 24.35
C HIS A 81 -2.51 16.25 25.58
N LEU A 82 -1.35 15.60 25.64
CA LEU A 82 -0.37 15.80 26.71
C LEU A 82 0.18 17.23 26.71
N ARG A 83 0.43 17.81 25.52
CA ARG A 83 0.82 19.22 25.40
C ARG A 83 -0.22 20.13 26.01
N ASP A 84 -1.49 19.97 25.64
CA ASP A 84 -2.58 20.80 26.11
C ASP A 84 -2.80 20.69 27.63
N ILE A 85 -2.69 19.49 28.20
CA ILE A 85 -2.78 19.29 29.66
C ILE A 85 -1.60 19.93 30.36
N SER A 86 -0.38 19.78 29.82
CA SER A 86 0.82 20.37 30.42
C SER A 86 0.75 21.90 30.52
N GLU A 87 0.06 22.56 29.58
CA GLU A 87 -0.12 24.01 29.57
C GLU A 87 -1.25 24.47 30.50
N ARG A 88 -2.39 23.76 30.55
CA ARG A 88 -3.59 24.17 31.30
C ARG A 88 -3.60 23.70 32.75
N HIS A 89 -3.20 22.47 32.99
CA HIS A 89 -3.27 21.78 34.28
C HIS A 89 -2.04 20.90 34.48
N PRO A 90 -0.83 21.48 34.68
CA PRO A 90 0.36 20.69 34.86
C PRO A 90 0.22 19.83 36.11
N GLU A 91 0.05 18.51 35.93
CA GLU A 91 0.32 17.56 37.01
C GLU A 91 1.78 17.75 37.43
N ARG A 92 1.96 18.29 38.64
CA ARG A 92 3.28 18.68 39.11
C ARG A 92 3.98 17.46 39.66
N VAL A 93 5.02 17.01 38.96
CA VAL A 93 6.00 16.10 39.54
C VAL A 93 6.97 16.93 40.38
N TYR A 94 6.97 16.70 41.70
CA TYR A 94 7.93 17.34 42.59
C TYR A 94 9.31 16.69 42.41
N ILE A 95 10.25 17.46 41.89
CA ILE A 95 11.64 17.05 41.78
C ILE A 95 12.39 17.60 42.99
N LYS A 96 13.10 16.74 43.72
CA LYS A 96 14.03 17.18 44.77
C LYS A 96 15.23 17.85 44.10
N ALA A 97 15.18 19.17 43.93
CA ALA A 97 16.28 19.97 43.44
C ALA A 97 16.99 20.65 44.62
N GLU A 98 18.32 20.54 44.68
CA GLU A 98 19.14 21.33 45.59
C GLU A 98 19.65 22.57 44.84
N CYS A 99 19.12 23.74 45.18
CA CYS A 99 19.64 25.01 44.68
C CYS A 99 20.88 25.42 45.50
N PRO A 100 22.01 25.78 44.87
CA PRO A 100 23.18 26.27 45.59
C PRO A 100 22.83 27.52 46.41
N LYS A 101 23.24 27.56 47.69
CA LYS A 101 23.05 28.76 48.52
C LYS A 101 23.90 29.92 48.00
N VAL A 102 23.25 31.04 47.68
CA VAL A 102 23.91 32.30 47.34
C VAL A 102 24.70 32.80 48.55
N LYS A 103 26.00 33.06 48.39
CA LYS A 103 26.92 33.51 49.47
C LYS A 103 26.82 35.00 49.82
N THR A 104 25.94 35.74 49.15
CA THR A 104 25.83 37.20 49.25
C THR A 104 24.47 37.58 49.85
N THR A 105 24.46 38.52 50.81
CA THR A 105 23.24 39.06 51.43
C THR A 105 22.30 39.62 50.35
N PRO A 106 21.07 39.11 50.21
CA PRO A 106 20.15 39.60 49.20
C PRO A 106 19.72 41.04 49.53
N SER A 107 19.71 41.89 48.50
CA SER A 107 19.06 43.21 48.53
C SER A 107 17.61 43.06 49.02
N THR A 108 17.12 43.99 49.84
CA THR A 108 15.75 44.02 50.39
C THR A 108 14.64 44.15 49.33
N SER A 109 14.97 44.29 48.05
CA SER A 109 14.01 44.23 46.95
C SER A 109 13.88 42.82 46.37
N LEU A 110 13.00 42.01 46.95
CA LEU A 110 12.55 40.76 46.34
C LEU A 110 11.68 41.09 45.12
N ALA A 111 12.28 41.05 43.92
CA ALA A 111 11.51 41.02 42.68
C ALA A 111 10.65 39.76 42.67
N TYR A 112 9.38 39.89 42.27
CA TYR A 112 8.48 38.76 42.06
C TYR A 112 8.99 37.97 40.84
N ALA A 113 9.96 37.09 41.06
CA ALA A 113 10.51 36.25 40.01
C ALA A 113 9.42 35.29 39.54
N THR A 114 9.22 35.23 38.23
CA THR A 114 8.38 34.20 37.61
C THR A 114 8.87 32.82 38.04
N THR A 115 7.93 31.91 38.26
CA THR A 115 8.24 30.51 38.62
C THR A 115 9.26 29.93 37.64
N ALA A 116 10.30 29.28 38.17
CA ALA A 116 11.32 28.64 37.35
C ALA A 116 10.67 27.66 36.37
N ARG A 117 10.75 27.95 35.06
CA ARG A 117 10.23 27.11 33.98
C ARG A 117 11.22 27.07 32.82
N PRO A 118 11.24 26.00 32.00
CA PRO A 118 11.99 25.98 30.76
C PRO A 118 11.61 27.14 29.83
N THR A 119 12.54 27.56 28.98
CA THR A 119 12.25 28.60 27.97
C THR A 119 11.19 28.13 26.99
N ASP A 120 10.41 29.05 26.42
CA ASP A 120 9.37 28.72 25.43
C ASP A 120 9.94 27.95 24.23
N THR A 121 11.18 28.27 23.83
CA THR A 121 11.91 27.53 22.80
C THR A 121 12.19 26.08 23.20
N ALA A 122 12.61 25.83 24.44
CA ALA A 122 12.87 24.47 24.91
C ALA A 122 11.59 23.63 24.95
N ILE A 123 10.47 24.23 25.41
CA ILE A 123 9.16 23.57 25.44
C ILE A 123 8.71 23.20 24.03
N ARG A 124 8.77 24.16 23.09
CA ARG A 124 8.39 23.94 21.68
C ARG A 124 9.25 22.84 21.04
N ASN A 125 10.56 22.90 21.22
CA ASN A 125 11.49 21.92 20.63
C ASN A 125 11.29 20.51 21.20
N TYR A 126 10.95 20.40 22.49
CA TYR A 126 10.62 19.12 23.11
C TYR A 126 9.41 18.46 22.44
N TRP A 127 8.30 19.19 22.29
CA TRP A 127 7.09 18.65 21.65
C TRP A 127 7.32 18.26 20.19
N LEU A 128 8.02 19.11 19.44
CA LEU A 128 8.37 18.82 18.06
C LEU A 128 9.34 17.64 17.92
N LEU A 129 10.21 17.41 18.91
CA LEU A 129 11.03 16.20 18.97
C LEU A 129 10.18 14.95 19.22
N ARG A 130 9.21 15.02 20.15
CA ARG A 130 8.30 13.89 20.44
C ARG A 130 7.47 13.49 19.21
N GLU A 131 6.94 14.47 18.47
CA GLU A 131 6.20 14.20 17.23
C GLU A 131 7.08 13.50 16.18
N ARG A 132 8.31 13.99 15.96
CA ARG A 132 9.25 13.39 14.99
C ARG A 132 9.72 11.98 15.37
N ILE A 133 9.87 11.71 16.67
CA ILE A 133 10.18 10.36 17.16
C ILE A 133 9.02 9.42 16.85
N ALA A 134 7.78 9.81 17.15
CA ALA A 134 6.61 8.98 16.86
C ALA A 134 6.46 8.69 15.36
N GLU A 135 6.68 9.69 14.50
CA GLU A 135 6.70 9.50 13.04
C GLU A 135 7.78 8.50 12.60
N SER A 136 9.02 8.71 13.06
CA SER A 136 10.14 7.87 12.65
C SER A 136 9.98 6.44 13.16
N GLU A 137 9.49 6.27 14.39
CA GLU A 137 9.23 4.96 14.98
C GLU A 137 8.19 4.18 14.18
N GLN A 138 7.07 4.81 13.83
CA GLN A 138 6.03 4.15 13.04
C GLN A 138 6.48 3.84 11.61
N MET A 139 7.24 4.75 10.98
CA MET A 139 7.82 4.49 9.67
C MET A 139 8.79 3.31 9.70
N ILE A 140 9.66 3.23 10.71
CA ILE A 140 10.63 2.14 10.87
C ILE A 140 9.90 0.81 11.09
N LYS A 141 8.90 0.76 11.98
CA LYS A 141 8.12 -0.46 12.23
C LYS A 141 7.38 -0.90 10.96
N GLY A 142 6.73 0.04 10.27
CA GLY A 142 6.08 -0.23 8.99
C GLY A 142 7.01 -0.82 7.95
N LEU A 143 8.22 -0.26 7.79
CA LEU A 143 9.22 -0.79 6.87
C LEU A 143 9.76 -2.16 7.30
N GLN A 144 9.95 -2.39 8.60
CA GLN A 144 10.38 -3.69 9.10
C GLN A 144 9.34 -4.78 8.82
N ASP A 145 8.06 -4.48 9.04
CA ASP A 145 6.98 -5.45 8.80
C ASP A 145 6.70 -5.64 7.31
N TYR A 146 6.86 -4.59 6.50
CA TYR A 146 6.88 -4.70 5.03
C TYR A 146 7.95 -5.70 4.57
N ILE A 147 9.20 -5.55 5.03
CA ILE A 147 10.30 -6.45 4.66
C ILE A 147 10.00 -7.89 5.10
N LYS A 148 9.45 -8.09 6.30
CA LYS A 148 9.07 -9.43 6.77
C LYS A 148 8.02 -10.07 5.87
N GLN A 149 7.00 -9.32 5.47
CA GLN A 149 5.89 -9.84 4.64
C GLN A 149 6.30 -10.06 3.18
N GLU A 150 7.16 -9.21 2.63
CA GLU A 150 7.45 -9.20 1.18
C GLU A 150 8.78 -9.85 0.79
N CYS A 151 9.71 -10.03 1.74
CA CYS A 151 11.07 -10.50 1.43
C CYS A 151 11.51 -11.71 2.26
N MET A 152 10.79 -12.07 3.32
CA MET A 152 11.13 -13.21 4.20
C MET A 152 10.06 -14.31 4.23
N GLU A 153 9.01 -14.19 3.42
CA GLU A 153 8.19 -15.33 2.98
C GLU A 153 8.92 -16.10 1.87
#